data_AF-A0A2U1VR23-F1
#
_entry.id   AF-A0A2U1VR23-F1
#
_cell.length_a   1.000
_cell.length_b   1.000
_cell.length_c   1.000
_cell.angle_alpha   90.00
_cell.angle_beta   90.00
_cell.angle_gamma   90.00
#
_symmetry.space_group_name_H-M   'P 1'
#
loop_
_entity.id
_entity.type
_entity.pdbx_description
1 polymer ?
#
loop_
_entity_poly.entity_id
_entity_poly.type
_entity_poly.pdbx_seq_one_letter_code
_entity_poly.pdbx_strand_id
1 'polypeptide(L)'
;MRGIIAAAAGVAALFSIGTAHAQTKIGVWTVKIDKDCSITQEWKTDSKDTAVVGLAYTNKGQAMVMIFGDSSWKLKEKEDLTISLSVDKKWSDKFPGAAIDKTMAAVGIPATSKAIDALMNGRELYMEIDGKSDDYAYTYYLDDTRKAISALEACRAQAQ
;
A
#
# COMPACT_ATOMS: atom_id res chain seq x y z
N MET A 1 16.09 0.82 -6.02
CA MET A 1 15.42 2.10 -6.36
C MET A 1 14.61 2.07 -7.65
N ARG A 2 15.18 1.82 -8.84
CA ARG A 2 14.43 1.88 -10.12
C ARG A 2 13.15 1.01 -10.17
N GLY A 3 13.14 -0.14 -9.52
CA GLY A 3 11.97 -1.03 -9.47
C GLY A 3 10.81 -0.52 -8.58
N ILE A 4 11.13 0.11 -7.45
CA ILE A 4 10.13 0.66 -6.51
C ILE A 4 9.51 1.93 -7.10
N ILE A 5 10.31 2.78 -7.74
CA ILE A 5 9.82 3.98 -8.42
C ILE A 5 8.94 3.61 -9.63
N ALA A 6 9.28 2.56 -10.39
CA ALA A 6 8.43 2.08 -11.47
C ALA A 6 7.11 1.47 -10.96
N ALA A 7 7.13 0.79 -9.82
CA ALA A 7 5.93 0.25 -9.17
C ALA A 7 5.07 1.37 -8.59
N ALA A 8 5.66 2.36 -7.92
CA ALA A 8 4.98 3.55 -7.42
C ALA A 8 4.43 4.44 -8.55
N ALA A 9 5.11 4.52 -9.70
CA ALA A 9 4.60 5.18 -10.90
C ALA A 9 3.43 4.39 -11.53
N GLY A 10 3.47 3.06 -11.48
CA GLY A 10 2.33 2.20 -11.83
C GLY A 10 1.14 2.46 -10.91
N VAL A 11 1.36 2.59 -9.60
CA VAL A 11 0.30 2.94 -8.64
C VAL A 11 -0.16 4.40 -8.80
N ALA A 12 0.73 5.34 -9.15
CA ALA A 12 0.36 6.70 -9.52
C ALA A 12 -0.55 6.74 -10.77
N ALA A 13 -0.30 5.86 -11.75
CA ALA A 13 -1.19 5.66 -12.89
C ALA A 13 -2.54 5.02 -12.49
N LEU A 14 -2.59 4.23 -11.41
CA LEU A 14 -3.85 3.75 -10.82
C LEU A 14 -4.69 4.88 -10.21
N PHE A 15 -4.13 6.07 -9.94
CA PHE A 15 -4.90 7.25 -9.51
C PHE A 15 -5.37 8.13 -10.67
N SER A 16 -4.90 7.88 -11.90
CA SER A 16 -5.40 8.59 -13.09
C SER A 16 -6.75 8.00 -13.49
N ILE A 17 -7.79 8.82 -13.36
CA ILE A 17 -9.18 8.50 -13.67
C ILE A 17 -9.31 8.30 -15.19
N GLY A 18 -9.15 7.06 -15.66
CA GLY A 18 -9.15 6.74 -17.08
C GLY A 18 -9.84 5.42 -17.35
N THR A 19 -11.10 5.50 -17.78
CA THR A 19 -11.98 4.44 -18.30
C THR A 19 -12.51 3.41 -17.29
N ALA A 20 -13.83 3.21 -17.37
CA ALA A 20 -14.62 2.35 -16.51
C ALA A 20 -14.29 0.86 -16.75
N HIS A 21 -13.40 0.31 -15.94
CA HIS A 21 -13.22 -1.13 -15.77
C HIS A 21 -13.85 -1.57 -14.45
N ALA A 22 -14.37 -2.80 -14.37
CA ALA A 22 -15.21 -3.28 -13.28
C ALA A 22 -14.53 -3.15 -11.91
N GLN A 23 -14.82 -2.06 -11.20
CA GLN A 23 -14.40 -1.84 -9.83
C GLN A 23 -15.33 -2.65 -8.93
N THR A 24 -14.79 -3.65 -8.23
CA THR A 24 -15.55 -4.43 -7.25
C THR A 24 -15.15 -3.97 -5.85
N LYS A 25 -16.14 -3.73 -4.99
CA LYS A 25 -15.89 -3.42 -3.57
C LYS A 25 -15.89 -4.71 -2.76
N ILE A 26 -14.86 -4.90 -1.93
CA ILE A 26 -14.79 -5.98 -0.94
C ILE A 26 -14.60 -5.31 0.42
N GLY A 27 -15.71 -5.11 1.14
CA GLY A 27 -15.71 -4.35 2.39
C GLY A 27 -15.18 -2.92 2.17
N VAL A 28 -14.07 -2.61 2.83
CA VAL A 28 -13.35 -1.33 2.77
C VAL A 28 -12.34 -1.22 1.61
N TRP A 29 -12.11 -2.31 0.86
CA TRP A 29 -11.17 -2.37 -0.24
C TRP A 29 -11.86 -2.13 -1.60
N THR A 30 -11.22 -1.34 -2.44
CA THR A 30 -11.50 -1.20 -3.87
C THR A 30 -10.61 -2.16 -4.65
N VAL A 31 -11.20 -3.07 -5.42
CA VAL A 31 -10.48 -4.01 -6.27
C VAL A 31 -10.57 -3.53 -7.72
N LYS A 32 -9.41 -3.26 -8.33
CA LYS A 32 -9.27 -3.04 -9.77
C LYS A 32 -8.80 -4.34 -10.42
N ILE A 33 -9.70 -4.93 -11.19
CA ILE A 33 -9.47 -6.16 -11.95
C ILE A 33 -9.20 -5.75 -13.41
N ASP A 34 -7.94 -5.50 -13.73
CA ASP A 34 -7.44 -5.20 -15.07
C ASP A 34 -6.11 -5.93 -15.34
N LYS A 35 -5.36 -5.56 -16.38
CA LYS A 35 -4.05 -6.19 -16.69
C LYS A 35 -3.04 -6.11 -15.55
N ASP A 36 -3.19 -5.13 -14.65
CA ASP A 36 -2.27 -4.82 -13.56
C ASP A 36 -2.93 -5.03 -12.18
N CYS A 37 -3.93 -5.94 -12.09
CA CYS A 37 -4.66 -6.38 -10.88
C CYS A 37 -4.17 -5.72 -9.58
N SER A 38 -4.98 -4.85 -8.98
CA SER A 38 -4.64 -4.14 -7.75
C SER A 38 -5.81 -4.03 -6.79
N ILE A 39 -5.51 -3.97 -5.50
CA ILE A 39 -6.46 -3.62 -4.45
C ILE A 39 -5.97 -2.35 -3.75
N THR A 40 -6.87 -1.43 -3.48
CA THR A 40 -6.58 -0.20 -2.75
C THR A 40 -7.59 -0.01 -1.64
N GLN A 41 -7.13 0.41 -0.47
CA GLN A 41 -7.98 0.88 0.60
C GLN A 41 -7.63 2.33 0.90
N GLU A 42 -8.65 3.18 0.87
CA GLU A 42 -8.54 4.56 1.28
C GLU A 42 -9.11 4.68 2.70
N TRP A 43 -8.27 4.96 3.68
CA TRP A 43 -8.74 5.39 5.00
C TRP A 43 -8.85 6.90 5.02
N LYS A 44 -10.03 7.38 5.40
CA LYS A 44 -10.23 8.77 5.79
C LYS A 44 -10.22 8.82 7.31
N THR A 45 -9.24 9.49 7.88
CA THR A 45 -9.26 9.83 9.31
C THR A 45 -10.26 10.96 9.56
N ASP A 46 -10.66 11.14 10.82
CA ASP A 46 -11.56 12.23 11.23
C ASP A 46 -10.99 13.63 10.92
N SER A 47 -9.67 13.74 10.67
CA SER A 47 -8.97 14.98 10.29
C SER A 47 -8.98 15.32 8.80
N LYS A 48 -9.64 14.50 7.95
CA LYS A 48 -9.62 14.58 6.47
C LYS A 48 -8.29 14.18 5.81
N ASP A 49 -7.42 13.48 6.54
CA ASP A 49 -6.18 12.93 5.99
C ASP A 49 -6.43 11.55 5.37
N THR A 50 -5.85 11.34 4.19
CA THR A 50 -6.10 10.18 3.35
C THR A 50 -4.86 9.29 3.32
N ALA A 51 -4.92 8.14 4.01
CA ALA A 51 -3.95 7.08 3.82
C ALA A 51 -4.47 6.08 2.79
N VAL A 52 -3.63 5.73 1.80
CA VAL A 52 -4.01 4.80 0.72
C VAL A 52 -3.08 3.60 0.66
N VAL A 53 -3.40 2.51 1.36
CA VAL A 53 -2.65 1.26 1.13
C VAL A 53 -3.12 0.66 -0.19
N GLY A 54 -2.22 0.61 -1.16
CA GLY A 54 -2.33 -0.25 -2.33
C GLY A 54 -1.67 -1.60 -2.07
N LEU A 55 -2.19 -2.66 -2.69
CA LEU A 55 -1.44 -3.88 -2.96
C LEU A 55 -1.60 -4.14 -4.46
N ALA A 56 -0.48 -4.18 -5.19
CA ALA A 56 -0.43 -4.43 -6.62
C ALA A 56 0.72 -5.37 -6.90
N TYR A 57 0.50 -6.44 -7.68
CA TYR A 57 1.56 -7.35 -8.09
C TYR A 57 2.42 -6.71 -9.20
N THR A 58 3.75 -6.77 -9.09
CA THR A 58 4.63 -6.22 -10.15
C THR A 58 5.00 -7.26 -11.21
N ASN A 59 5.21 -6.81 -12.46
CA ASN A 59 5.53 -7.66 -13.61
C ASN A 59 6.87 -8.42 -13.53
N LYS A 60 7.72 -8.17 -12.52
CA LYS A 60 9.07 -8.78 -12.36
C LYS A 60 9.21 -9.68 -11.14
N GLY A 61 8.13 -9.90 -10.39
CA GLY A 61 8.15 -10.63 -9.13
C GLY A 61 7.08 -10.09 -8.18
N GLN A 62 6.75 -10.90 -7.17
CA GLN A 62 5.71 -10.55 -6.21
C GLN A 62 6.23 -9.45 -5.27
N ALA A 63 5.71 -8.25 -5.40
CA ALA A 63 5.91 -7.16 -4.46
C ALA A 63 4.55 -6.49 -4.22
N MET A 64 4.38 -5.93 -3.04
CA MET A 64 3.22 -5.16 -2.61
C MET A 64 3.67 -3.71 -2.47
N VAL A 65 2.86 -2.74 -2.87
CA VAL A 65 3.24 -1.32 -2.84
C VAL A 65 2.28 -0.55 -1.96
N MET A 66 2.69 -0.22 -0.74
CA MET A 66 1.88 0.61 0.15
C MET A 66 2.21 2.08 -0.07
N ILE A 67 1.18 2.92 -0.08
CA ILE A 67 1.31 4.37 -0.13
C ILE A 67 0.68 4.94 1.14
N PHE A 68 1.33 5.93 1.71
CA PHE A 68 0.86 6.61 2.91
C PHE A 68 0.79 8.09 2.59
N GLY A 69 -0.29 8.73 3.02
CA GLY A 69 -0.57 10.13 2.72
C GLY A 69 -1.10 10.84 3.96
N ASP A 70 -0.60 12.04 4.18
CA ASP A 70 -1.13 12.95 5.19
C ASP A 70 -0.89 14.40 4.76
N SER A 71 -1.91 15.25 4.85
CA SER A 71 -1.84 16.62 4.33
C SER A 71 -0.94 17.54 5.17
N SER A 72 -0.64 17.15 6.41
CA SER A 72 0.23 17.87 7.35
C SER A 72 1.72 17.55 7.18
N TRP A 73 2.05 16.44 6.50
CA TRP A 73 3.43 16.02 6.29
C TRP A 73 4.25 17.05 5.49
N LYS A 74 5.54 17.09 5.80
CA LYS A 74 6.51 18.01 5.18
C LYS A 74 7.73 17.27 4.68
N LEU A 75 7.49 16.20 3.92
CA LEU A 75 8.55 15.42 3.27
C LEU A 75 9.26 16.25 2.20
N LYS A 76 10.51 15.92 1.89
CA LYS A 76 11.20 16.44 0.71
C LYS A 76 10.80 15.61 -0.51
N GLU A 77 10.62 16.25 -1.66
CA GLU A 77 10.29 15.53 -2.90
C GLU A 77 11.40 14.52 -3.23
N LYS A 78 11.04 13.25 -3.49
CA LYS A 78 11.97 12.13 -3.76
C LYS A 78 12.97 11.88 -2.62
N GLU A 79 12.62 12.24 -1.39
CA GLU A 79 13.39 11.87 -0.20
C GLU A 79 13.45 10.34 -0.08
N ASP A 80 14.64 9.78 0.11
CA ASP A 80 14.79 8.38 0.47
C ASP A 80 14.33 8.19 1.93
N LEU A 81 13.45 7.23 2.15
CA LEU A 81 12.83 6.97 3.45
C LEU A 81 13.16 5.55 3.92
N THR A 82 13.15 5.36 5.23
CA THR A 82 13.05 4.02 5.84
C THR A 82 11.72 3.94 6.54
N ILE A 83 10.91 2.95 6.18
CA ILE A 83 9.55 2.79 6.72
C ILE A 83 9.52 1.49 7.53
N SER A 84 9.23 1.63 8.82
CA SER A 84 8.95 0.52 9.71
C SER A 84 7.47 0.15 9.60
N LEU A 85 7.20 -1.12 9.36
CA LEU A 85 5.84 -1.67 9.35
C LEU A 85 5.72 -2.72 10.44
N SER A 86 4.60 -2.73 11.15
CA SER A 86 4.28 -3.78 12.12
C SER A 86 2.82 -4.19 12.07
N VAL A 87 2.56 -5.48 12.04
CA VAL A 87 1.20 -6.03 12.12
C VAL A 87 0.98 -6.69 13.47
N ASP A 88 -0.02 -6.21 14.21
CA ASP A 88 -0.39 -6.67 15.56
C ASP A 88 0.79 -6.78 16.54
N LYS A 89 1.91 -6.08 16.30
CA LYS A 89 3.21 -6.26 17.00
C LYS A 89 3.81 -7.67 16.90
N LYS A 90 3.24 -8.56 16.10
CA LYS A 90 3.69 -9.96 15.90
C LYS A 90 4.64 -10.09 14.72
N TRP A 91 4.39 -9.28 13.70
CA TRP A 91 5.29 -9.12 12.56
C TRP A 91 5.77 -7.68 12.54
N SER A 92 7.06 -7.49 12.30
CA SER A 92 7.63 -6.18 12.05
C SER A 92 8.81 -6.30 11.10
N ASP A 93 8.94 -5.35 10.19
CA ASP A 93 10.06 -5.28 9.27
C ASP A 93 10.29 -3.85 8.80
N LYS A 94 11.48 -3.58 8.27
CA LYS A 94 11.88 -2.26 7.79
C LYS A 94 12.15 -2.30 6.31
N PHE A 95 11.59 -1.34 5.59
CA PHE A 95 11.66 -1.33 4.14
C PHE A 95 12.19 0.01 3.62
N PRO A 96 13.00 -0.02 2.55
CA PRO A 96 13.34 1.19 1.84
C PRO A 96 12.09 1.74 1.14
N GLY A 97 11.76 2.99 1.43
CA GLY A 97 10.69 3.75 0.82
C GLY A 97 11.20 5.02 0.15
N ALA A 98 10.28 5.77 -0.44
CA ALA A 98 10.57 7.09 -0.99
C ALA A 98 9.37 8.01 -0.86
N ALA A 99 9.62 9.31 -0.64
CA ALA A 99 8.60 10.33 -0.76
C ALA A 99 8.18 10.46 -2.24
N ILE A 100 6.89 10.33 -2.50
CA ILE A 100 6.32 10.62 -3.82
C ILE A 100 6.25 12.15 -3.99
N ASP A 101 5.75 12.84 -2.96
CA ASP A 101 5.73 14.28 -2.84
C ASP A 101 5.84 14.71 -1.36
N LYS A 102 5.49 15.96 -1.04
CA LYS A 102 5.62 16.51 0.32
C LYS A 102 4.66 15.86 1.34
N THR A 103 3.61 15.23 0.86
CA THR A 103 2.48 14.69 1.62
C THR A 103 2.35 13.18 1.51
N MET A 104 3.09 12.55 0.60
CA MET A 104 2.97 11.11 0.31
C MET A 104 4.30 10.38 0.36
N ALA A 105 4.28 9.18 0.92
CA ALA A 105 5.38 8.22 0.92
C ALA A 105 4.94 6.89 0.30
N ALA A 106 5.84 6.20 -0.39
CA ALA A 106 5.62 4.86 -0.93
C ALA A 106 6.66 3.88 -0.42
N VAL A 107 6.24 2.63 -0.21
CA VAL A 107 7.12 1.52 0.16
C VAL A 107 6.79 0.28 -0.65
N GLY A 108 7.83 -0.38 -1.14
CA GLY A 108 7.73 -1.69 -1.77
C GLY A 108 8.04 -2.79 -0.75
N ILE A 109 7.08 -3.66 -0.48
CA ILE A 109 7.21 -4.81 0.41
C ILE A 109 7.35 -6.06 -0.45
N PRO A 110 8.38 -6.90 -0.26
CA PRO A 110 8.44 -8.20 -0.89
C PRO A 110 7.23 -9.04 -0.49
N ALA A 111 6.51 -9.61 -1.47
CA ALA A 111 5.32 -10.43 -1.19
C ALA A 111 5.75 -11.86 -0.77
N THR A 112 6.48 -11.94 0.35
CA THR A 112 6.82 -13.21 0.98
C THR A 112 5.58 -13.80 1.66
N SER A 113 5.52 -15.12 1.80
CA SER A 113 4.44 -15.79 2.53
C SER A 113 4.25 -15.20 3.93
N LYS A 114 5.36 -14.89 4.64
CA LYS A 114 5.32 -14.27 5.97
C LYS A 114 4.64 -12.90 5.98
N ALA A 115 4.97 -12.02 5.02
CA ALA A 115 4.39 -10.68 4.96
C ALA A 115 2.91 -10.73 4.53
N ILE A 116 2.58 -11.57 3.56
CA ILE A 116 1.20 -11.79 3.11
C ILE A 116 0.36 -12.37 4.24
N ASP A 117 0.85 -13.42 4.91
CA ASP A 117 0.17 -14.05 6.05
C ASP A 117 -0.06 -13.05 7.18
N ALA A 118 0.94 -12.19 7.49
CA ALA A 118 0.76 -11.14 8.48
C ALA A 118 -0.40 -10.22 8.09
N LEU A 119 -0.43 -9.71 6.86
CA LEU A 119 -1.50 -8.80 6.39
C LEU A 119 -2.87 -9.47 6.30
N MET A 120 -2.95 -10.75 5.93
CA MET A 120 -4.22 -11.49 5.82
C MET A 120 -4.82 -11.89 7.17
N ASN A 121 -3.98 -12.06 8.20
CA ASN A 121 -4.39 -12.55 9.52
C ASN A 121 -4.35 -11.45 10.61
N GLY A 122 -3.77 -10.29 10.30
CA GLY A 122 -3.64 -9.17 11.21
C GLY A 122 -4.94 -8.37 11.37
N ARG A 123 -5.00 -7.58 12.43
CA ARG A 123 -6.10 -6.64 12.68
C ARG A 123 -5.65 -5.20 12.43
N GLU A 124 -4.42 -4.89 12.82
CA GLU A 124 -3.87 -3.54 12.75
C GLU A 124 -2.49 -3.56 12.11
N LEU A 125 -2.26 -2.62 11.19
CA LEU A 125 -0.96 -2.30 10.60
C LEU A 125 -0.49 -0.96 11.14
N TYR A 126 0.55 -0.98 11.96
CA TYR A 126 1.32 0.21 12.34
C TYR A 126 2.37 0.52 11.27
N MET A 127 2.51 1.79 10.94
CA MET A 127 3.50 2.34 10.02
C MET A 127 4.19 3.52 10.69
N GLU A 128 5.50 3.62 10.52
CA GLU A 128 6.31 4.75 10.98
C GLU A 128 7.42 5.05 9.97
N ILE A 129 7.67 6.34 9.73
CA ILE A 129 8.85 6.78 8.98
C ILE A 129 10.01 6.98 9.95
N ASP A 130 11.01 6.09 9.90
CA ASP A 130 12.16 6.11 10.79
C ASP A 130 12.91 7.45 10.72
N GLY A 131 13.26 8.01 11.88
CA GLY A 131 14.01 9.26 11.97
C GLY A 131 13.18 10.53 11.74
N LYS A 132 11.85 10.41 11.67
CA LYS A 132 10.89 11.52 11.73
C LYS A 132 10.20 11.55 13.11
N SER A 133 9.42 12.60 13.38
CA SER A 133 8.60 12.68 14.61
C SER A 133 7.43 11.68 14.57
N ASP A 134 6.82 11.44 15.72
CA ASP A 134 5.64 10.59 15.87
C ASP A 134 4.45 11.03 14.98
N ASP A 135 4.45 12.27 14.49
CA ASP A 135 3.48 12.78 13.51
C ASP A 135 3.54 12.06 12.15
N TYR A 136 4.58 11.24 11.92
CA TYR A 136 4.75 10.41 10.73
C TYR A 136 4.45 8.93 10.99
N ALA A 137 3.73 8.63 12.07
CA ALA A 137 3.31 7.30 12.45
C ALA A 137 1.79 7.14 12.49
N TYR A 138 1.29 6.02 11.97
CA TYR A 138 -0.15 5.73 11.87
C TYR A 138 -0.45 4.27 12.13
N THR A 139 -1.66 4.00 12.63
CA THR A 139 -2.22 2.65 12.71
C THR A 139 -3.42 2.55 11.78
N TYR A 140 -3.42 1.51 10.95
CA TYR A 140 -4.45 1.22 9.96
C TYR A 140 -5.16 -0.09 10.27
N TYR A 141 -6.47 -0.14 10.11
CA TYR A 141 -7.26 -1.35 10.35
C TYR A 141 -7.33 -2.23 9.09
N LEU A 142 -6.91 -3.48 9.22
CA LEU A 142 -6.81 -4.49 8.16
C LEU A 142 -8.12 -5.28 7.95
N ASP A 143 -9.26 -4.63 8.16
CA ASP A 143 -10.57 -5.26 7.96
C ASP A 143 -10.72 -5.72 6.50
N ASP A 144 -11.26 -6.93 6.33
CA ASP A 144 -11.47 -7.58 5.03
C ASP A 144 -10.21 -7.72 4.13
N THR A 145 -8.99 -7.42 4.62
CA THR A 145 -7.74 -7.53 3.86
C THR A 145 -7.51 -8.92 3.31
N ARG A 146 -7.88 -9.97 4.07
CA ARG A 146 -7.84 -11.36 3.58
C ARG A 146 -8.66 -11.54 2.30
N LYS A 147 -9.91 -11.06 2.31
CA LYS A 147 -10.83 -11.24 1.16
C LYS A 147 -10.33 -10.45 -0.04
N ALA A 148 -9.79 -9.25 0.20
CA ALA A 148 -9.18 -8.42 -0.84
C ALA A 148 -7.95 -9.09 -1.47
N ILE A 149 -7.03 -9.62 -0.66
CA ILE A 149 -5.84 -10.35 -1.14
C ILE A 149 -6.25 -11.61 -1.91
N SER A 150 -7.22 -12.38 -1.43
CA SER A 150 -7.73 -13.55 -2.17
C SER A 150 -8.36 -13.17 -3.52
N ALA A 151 -9.07 -12.03 -3.60
CA ALA A 151 -9.60 -11.53 -4.88
C ALA A 151 -8.49 -11.06 -5.82
N LEU A 152 -7.42 -10.48 -5.28
CA LEU A 152 -6.23 -10.10 -6.03
C LEU A 152 -5.51 -11.32 -6.63
N GLU A 153 -5.36 -12.40 -5.84
CA GLU A 153 -4.81 -13.67 -6.31
C GLU A 153 -5.68 -14.31 -7.40
N ALA A 154 -7.00 -14.29 -7.25
CA ALA A 154 -7.94 -14.79 -8.26
C ALA A 154 -7.87 -13.97 -9.56
N CYS A 155 -7.80 -12.64 -9.47
CA CYS A 155 -7.59 -11.75 -10.62
C CYS A 155 -6.32 -12.13 -11.37
N ARG A 156 -5.21 -12.30 -10.64
CA ARG A 156 -3.92 -12.68 -11.22
C ARG A 156 -3.98 -14.04 -11.93
N ALA A 157 -4.66 -15.03 -11.35
CA ALA A 157 -4.82 -16.34 -11.96
C ALA A 157 -5.63 -16.31 -13.28
N GLN A 158 -6.54 -15.33 -13.43
CA GLN A 158 -7.31 -15.12 -14.66
C GLN A 158 -6.55 -14.30 -15.72
N ALA A 159 -5.55 -13.51 -15.32
CA ALA A 159 -4.72 -12.71 -16.21
C ALA A 159 -3.51 -13.49 -16.80
N GLN A 160 -3.29 -14.73 -16.35
CA GLN A 160 -2.31 -15.69 -16.90
C GLN A 160 -2.92 -16.54 -18.01
#